data_AF-A0AAP0QBX8-F1
#
_entry.id   AF-A0AAP0QBX8-F1
#
_cell.length_a   1.000
_cell.length_b   1.000
_cell.length_c   1.000
_cell.angle_alpha   90.00
_cell.angle_beta   90.00
_cell.angle_gamma   90.00
#
_symmetry.space_group_name_H-M   'P 1'
#
loop_
_entity.id
_entity.type
_entity.pdbx_description
1 polymer ?
#
loop_
_entity_poly.entity_id
_entity_poly.type
_entity_poly.pdbx_seq_one_letter_code
_entity_poly.pdbx_strand_id
1 'polypeptide(L)'
;METRHTCLKLEISDATDPIFVKGTWFQTHFDLSITDGLNAWLCNASEEQVKDRAAQWDQPVTEYIELAERYLGFQQPGSVYGFTDAADGCKRLSWTFEKEGTKLEWRWKCGPAPNSKKVTAGILDFLMDANIRLSDEVVTKTQSFERLKVEAEKCLAQSERFNNEKLEFESAIYAKFLGVLNSKKSKLRELRDKLSKQAVMGDLQQEEEQSTDKTESFDEGSDDDKSEEEPAKDITSTSKGVPASRARGRKRISRK
;
A
#
# COMPACT_ATOMS: atom_id res chain seq x y z
N MET A 1 17.40 4.16 -26.68
CA MET A 1 16.20 3.30 -26.52
C MET A 1 16.64 2.06 -25.79
N GLU A 2 15.98 1.70 -24.70
CA GLU A 2 16.33 0.51 -23.93
C GLU A 2 15.72 -0.73 -24.60
N THR A 3 16.53 -1.78 -24.76
CA THR A 3 16.07 -3.09 -25.25
C THR A 3 15.60 -3.91 -24.06
N ARG A 4 14.36 -4.42 -24.12
CA ARG A 4 13.85 -5.32 -23.07
C ARG A 4 14.27 -6.75 -23.40
N HIS A 5 14.54 -7.56 -22.39
CA HIS A 5 14.97 -8.94 -22.58
C HIS A 5 14.18 -9.87 -21.67
N THR A 6 13.77 -11.01 -22.22
CA THR A 6 13.18 -12.12 -21.46
C THR A 6 13.98 -13.39 -21.68
N CYS A 7 13.96 -14.31 -20.73
CA CYS A 7 14.42 -15.68 -20.94
C CYS A 7 13.55 -16.64 -20.15
N LEU A 8 12.87 -17.55 -20.85
CA LEU A 8 11.92 -18.50 -20.32
C LEU A 8 12.39 -19.92 -20.60
N LYS A 9 12.41 -20.77 -19.55
CA LYS A 9 12.35 -22.22 -19.72
C LYS A 9 10.89 -22.57 -20.04
N LEU A 10 10.61 -22.95 -21.27
CA LEU A 10 9.27 -23.22 -21.77
C LEU A 10 9.01 -24.73 -21.76
N GLU A 11 7.95 -25.14 -21.07
CA GLU A 11 7.48 -26.53 -21.03
C GLU A 11 6.41 -26.73 -22.09
N ILE A 12 6.63 -27.68 -23.01
CA ILE A 12 5.75 -27.97 -24.15
C ILE A 12 5.04 -29.30 -23.87
N SER A 13 3.71 -29.31 -23.95
CA SER A 13 2.90 -30.47 -23.53
C SER A 13 3.20 -31.76 -24.29
N ASP A 14 3.66 -31.66 -25.54
CA ASP A 14 3.94 -32.79 -26.43
C ASP A 14 5.44 -33.16 -26.51
N ALA A 15 6.31 -32.50 -25.74
CA ALA A 15 7.76 -32.73 -25.77
C ALA A 15 8.26 -33.24 -24.41
N THR A 16 9.16 -34.24 -24.44
CA THR A 16 9.80 -34.78 -23.24
C THR A 16 10.69 -33.75 -22.53
N ASP A 17 11.39 -32.95 -23.33
CA ASP A 17 12.38 -31.98 -22.85
C ASP A 17 11.91 -30.53 -23.08
N PRO A 18 12.15 -29.62 -22.12
CA PRO A 18 11.82 -28.21 -22.23
C PRO A 18 12.79 -27.48 -23.17
N ILE A 19 12.33 -26.40 -23.79
CA ILE A 19 13.21 -25.49 -24.57
C ILE A 19 13.46 -24.19 -23.80
N PHE A 20 14.58 -23.54 -24.07
CA PHE A 20 14.89 -22.21 -23.54
C PHE A 20 14.67 -21.18 -24.64
N VAL A 21 13.85 -20.17 -24.35
CA VAL A 21 13.50 -19.08 -25.27
C VAL A 21 13.97 -17.76 -24.68
N LYS A 22 14.96 -17.14 -25.31
CA LYS A 22 15.43 -15.77 -25.00
C LYS A 22 14.82 -14.80 -26.00
N GLY A 23 14.00 -13.87 -25.52
CA GLY A 23 13.45 -12.77 -26.32
C GLY A 23 14.27 -11.50 -26.14
N THR A 24 14.53 -10.79 -27.24
CA THR A 24 15.02 -9.41 -27.25
C THR A 24 13.95 -8.55 -27.94
N TRP A 25 13.42 -7.59 -27.19
CA TRP A 25 12.22 -6.85 -27.56
C TRP A 25 12.58 -5.39 -27.83
N PHE A 26 12.20 -4.92 -29.01
CA PHE A 26 12.33 -3.53 -29.44
C PHE A 26 10.94 -2.91 -29.56
N GLN A 27 10.86 -1.60 -29.78
CA GLN A 27 9.58 -0.89 -29.84
C GLN A 27 8.71 -1.29 -31.05
N THR A 28 9.33 -1.78 -32.12
CA THR A 28 8.70 -2.08 -33.42
C THR A 28 8.92 -3.51 -33.92
N HIS A 29 9.81 -4.27 -33.29
CA HIS A 29 10.26 -5.57 -33.76
C HIS A 29 10.84 -6.42 -32.61
N PHE A 30 11.20 -7.68 -32.88
CA PHE A 30 11.80 -8.55 -31.86
C PHE A 30 12.70 -9.64 -32.46
N ASP A 31 13.67 -10.09 -31.67
CA ASP A 31 14.54 -11.23 -31.98
C ASP A 31 14.36 -12.33 -30.93
N LEU A 32 14.07 -13.56 -31.35
CA LEU A 32 14.05 -14.73 -30.47
C LEU A 32 15.26 -15.63 -30.74
N SER A 33 15.91 -16.07 -29.67
CA SER A 33 16.91 -17.14 -29.67
C SER A 33 16.38 -18.32 -28.87
N ILE A 34 16.28 -19.49 -29.50
CA ILE A 34 15.66 -20.69 -28.94
C ILE A 34 16.68 -21.82 -28.92
N THR A 35 16.73 -22.64 -27.87
CA THR A 35 17.60 -23.83 -27.79
C THR A 35 16.92 -24.97 -27.04
N ASP A 36 17.15 -26.20 -27.50
CA ASP A 36 16.82 -27.45 -26.78
C ASP A 36 18.02 -27.98 -25.96
N GLY A 37 19.15 -27.24 -25.96
CA GLY A 37 20.43 -27.63 -25.36
C GLY A 37 21.43 -28.23 -26.36
N LEU A 38 20.96 -28.82 -27.46
CA LEU A 38 21.78 -29.43 -28.52
C LEU A 38 21.79 -28.58 -29.80
N ASN A 39 20.60 -28.20 -30.25
CA ASN A 39 20.30 -27.38 -31.41
C ASN A 39 19.82 -25.99 -30.95
N ALA A 40 19.91 -25.02 -31.86
CA ALA A 40 19.30 -23.72 -31.62
C ALA A 40 18.63 -23.19 -32.89
N TRP A 41 17.67 -22.30 -32.68
CA TRP A 41 16.92 -21.62 -33.73
C TRP A 41 16.86 -20.12 -33.46
N LEU A 42 16.83 -19.34 -34.53
CA LEU A 42 16.72 -17.89 -34.49
C LEU A 42 15.45 -17.43 -35.20
N CYS A 43 14.81 -16.42 -34.66
CA CYS A 43 13.65 -15.77 -35.26
C CYS A 43 13.86 -14.26 -35.21
N ASN A 44 14.36 -13.68 -36.30
CA ASN A 44 14.48 -12.24 -36.47
C ASN A 44 13.20 -11.73 -37.12
N ALA A 45 12.27 -11.23 -36.30
CA ALA A 45 11.00 -10.71 -36.78
C ALA A 45 11.20 -9.24 -37.15
N SER A 46 11.28 -8.92 -38.45
CA SER A 46 11.48 -7.53 -38.90
C SER A 46 10.26 -6.64 -38.62
N GLU A 47 10.47 -5.32 -38.53
CA GLU A 47 9.41 -4.34 -38.27
C GLU A 47 8.22 -4.46 -39.26
N GLU A 48 8.50 -4.67 -40.54
CA GLU A 48 7.47 -4.89 -41.57
C GLU A 48 6.64 -6.15 -41.28
N GLN A 49 7.31 -7.28 -41.01
CA GLN A 49 6.62 -8.54 -40.70
C GLN A 49 5.81 -8.46 -39.40
N VAL A 50 6.33 -7.77 -38.37
CA VAL A 50 5.64 -7.57 -37.09
C VAL A 50 4.42 -6.66 -37.29
N LYS A 51 4.53 -5.62 -38.12
CA LYS A 51 3.42 -4.75 -38.51
C LYS A 51 2.32 -5.49 -39.29
N ASP A 52 2.69 -6.31 -40.27
CA ASP A 52 1.75 -7.14 -41.03
C ASP A 52 1.03 -8.17 -40.14
N ARG A 53 1.73 -8.73 -39.14
CA ARG A 53 1.15 -9.64 -38.15
C ARG A 53 0.25 -8.93 -37.14
N ALA A 54 0.60 -7.73 -36.71
CA ALA A 54 -0.24 -6.92 -35.84
C ALA A 54 -1.55 -6.54 -36.55
N ALA A 55 -1.46 -6.11 -37.82
CA ALA A 55 -2.61 -5.79 -38.66
C ALA A 55 -3.55 -6.98 -38.90
N GLN A 56 -3.02 -8.21 -39.01
CA GLN A 56 -3.84 -9.43 -39.16
C GLN A 56 -4.81 -9.70 -37.99
N TRP A 57 -4.58 -9.10 -36.80
CA TRP A 57 -5.45 -9.22 -35.63
C TRP A 57 -6.00 -7.86 -35.16
N ASP A 58 -6.03 -6.87 -36.06
CA ASP A 58 -6.54 -5.52 -35.84
C ASP A 58 -6.03 -4.87 -34.54
N GLN A 59 -4.72 -4.98 -34.28
CA GLN A 59 -4.09 -4.44 -33.06
C GLN A 59 -2.87 -3.56 -33.37
N PRO A 60 -2.52 -2.59 -32.49
CA PRO A 60 -1.26 -1.86 -32.56
C PRO A 60 -0.03 -2.77 -32.48
N VAL A 61 1.05 -2.39 -33.17
CA VAL A 61 2.35 -3.08 -33.10
C VAL A 61 2.87 -3.18 -31.66
N THR A 62 2.65 -2.15 -30.85
CA THR A 62 3.03 -2.11 -29.44
C THR A 62 2.32 -3.19 -28.62
N GLU A 63 1.00 -3.33 -28.77
CA GLU A 63 0.20 -4.35 -28.07
C GLU A 63 0.60 -5.77 -28.50
N TYR A 64 0.89 -5.98 -29.80
CA TYR A 64 1.35 -7.27 -30.30
C TYR A 64 2.70 -7.69 -29.70
N ILE A 65 3.64 -6.75 -29.58
CA ILE A 65 4.96 -6.99 -28.98
C ILE A 65 4.82 -7.21 -27.47
N GLU A 66 4.02 -6.41 -26.77
CA GLU A 66 3.77 -6.58 -25.33
C GLU A 66 3.06 -7.91 -25.00
N LEU A 67 2.16 -8.36 -25.88
CA LEU A 67 1.54 -9.68 -25.79
C LEU A 67 2.60 -10.79 -25.93
N ALA A 68 3.47 -10.70 -26.95
CA ALA A 68 4.54 -11.67 -27.16
C ALA A 68 5.56 -11.69 -26.00
N GLU A 69 5.95 -10.51 -25.50
CA GLU A 69 6.84 -10.35 -24.36
C GLU A 69 6.22 -10.92 -23.07
N ARG A 70 4.92 -10.75 -22.84
CA ARG A 70 4.22 -11.33 -21.68
C ARG A 70 4.21 -12.86 -21.75
N TYR A 71 3.90 -13.43 -22.91
CA TYR A 71 3.76 -14.87 -23.12
C TYR A 71 5.09 -15.64 -23.23
N LEU A 72 6.18 -14.97 -23.64
CA LEU A 72 7.54 -15.51 -23.67
C LEU A 72 8.45 -14.96 -22.55
N GLY A 73 7.92 -14.10 -21.68
CA GLY A 73 8.52 -13.72 -20.40
C GLY A 73 8.15 -14.70 -19.31
N PHE A 74 6.87 -15.08 -19.23
CA PHE A 74 6.36 -16.06 -18.29
C PHE A 74 5.36 -16.98 -19.00
N GLN A 75 5.49 -18.29 -18.78
CA GLN A 75 4.56 -19.28 -19.32
C GLN A 75 3.16 -19.06 -18.73
N GLN A 76 2.18 -18.75 -19.59
CA GLN A 76 0.84 -18.34 -19.15
C GLN A 76 -0.04 -19.57 -18.84
N PRO A 77 -0.72 -19.61 -17.67
CA PRO A 77 -1.69 -20.65 -17.36
C PRO A 77 -2.80 -20.76 -18.42
N GLY A 78 -3.24 -21.99 -18.71
CA GLY A 78 -4.30 -22.27 -19.69
C GLY A 78 -3.89 -22.11 -21.17
N SER A 79 -2.68 -21.61 -21.44
CA SER A 79 -2.16 -21.41 -22.79
C SER A 79 -1.41 -22.66 -23.24
N VAL A 80 -1.80 -23.23 -24.37
CA VAL A 80 -1.08 -24.38 -24.98
C VAL A 80 0.05 -23.83 -25.83
N TYR A 81 1.28 -24.24 -25.54
CA TYR A 81 2.49 -23.87 -26.28
C TYR A 81 2.97 -25.07 -27.12
N GLY A 82 3.53 -24.79 -28.29
CA GLY A 82 4.02 -25.81 -29.23
C GLY A 82 5.28 -25.37 -29.98
N PHE A 83 6.18 -26.32 -30.23
CA PHE A 83 7.42 -26.11 -30.98
C PHE A 83 7.62 -27.23 -32.01
N THR A 84 6.96 -27.09 -33.16
CA THR A 84 6.80 -28.17 -34.16
C THR A 84 7.69 -27.96 -35.39
N ASP A 85 7.96 -29.02 -36.15
CA ASP A 85 8.77 -28.93 -37.37
C ASP A 85 8.06 -28.19 -38.51
N ALA A 86 8.79 -27.30 -39.18
CA ALA A 86 8.28 -26.37 -40.19
C ALA A 86 9.00 -26.47 -41.55
N ALA A 87 9.53 -27.68 -41.83
CA ALA A 87 10.45 -28.03 -42.93
C ALA A 87 11.80 -27.30 -42.88
N ASP A 88 12.78 -27.80 -43.64
CA ASP A 88 14.11 -27.20 -43.83
C ASP A 88 14.89 -26.94 -42.53
N GLY A 89 14.76 -27.85 -41.54
CA GLY A 89 15.36 -27.70 -40.21
C GLY A 89 14.79 -26.55 -39.37
N CYS A 90 13.80 -25.82 -39.90
CA CYS A 90 13.11 -24.75 -39.20
C CYS A 90 12.07 -25.33 -38.24
N LYS A 91 11.88 -24.66 -37.11
CA LYS A 91 10.81 -24.96 -36.14
C LYS A 91 9.76 -23.85 -36.18
N ARG A 92 8.56 -24.14 -35.68
CA ARG A 92 7.46 -23.20 -35.50
C ARG A 92 7.19 -23.05 -34.02
N LEU A 93 7.57 -21.89 -33.45
CA LEU A 93 7.13 -21.52 -32.11
C LEU A 93 5.68 -21.05 -32.18
N SER A 94 4.87 -21.56 -31.27
CA SER A 94 3.44 -21.29 -31.21
C SER A 94 2.93 -21.24 -29.78
N TRP A 95 1.90 -20.42 -29.54
CA TRP A 95 1.06 -20.55 -28.35
C TRP A 95 -0.37 -20.08 -28.63
N THR A 96 -1.30 -20.61 -27.84
CA THR A 96 -2.69 -20.17 -27.87
C THR A 96 -2.96 -19.14 -26.77
N PHE A 97 -3.84 -18.18 -27.07
CA PHE A 97 -4.32 -17.17 -26.13
C PHE A 97 -5.78 -16.83 -26.44
N GLU A 98 -6.47 -16.16 -25.52
CA GLU A 98 -7.87 -15.76 -25.71
C GLU A 98 -7.96 -14.24 -25.80
N LYS A 99 -8.69 -13.75 -26.81
CA LYS A 99 -9.05 -12.33 -26.99
C LYS A 99 -10.54 -12.28 -27.32
N GLU A 100 -11.31 -11.50 -26.56
CA GLU A 100 -12.75 -11.26 -26.80
C GLU A 100 -13.58 -12.55 -26.96
N GLY A 101 -13.30 -13.57 -26.14
CA GLY A 101 -13.98 -14.88 -26.20
C GLY A 101 -13.55 -15.79 -27.35
N THR A 102 -12.59 -15.35 -28.18
CA THR A 102 -12.02 -16.13 -29.29
C THR A 102 -10.63 -16.65 -28.94
N LYS A 103 -10.42 -17.96 -29.09
CA LYS A 103 -9.10 -18.58 -28.94
C LYS A 103 -8.28 -18.43 -30.21
N LEU A 104 -7.21 -17.66 -30.13
CA LEU A 104 -6.28 -17.36 -31.22
C LEU A 104 -4.95 -18.12 -31.01
N GLU A 105 -4.15 -18.24 -32.07
CA GLU A 105 -2.86 -18.92 -32.06
C GLU A 105 -1.77 -18.00 -32.62
N TRP A 106 -0.85 -17.56 -31.74
CA TRP A 106 0.37 -16.85 -32.14
C TRP A 106 1.35 -17.86 -32.72
N ARG A 107 1.96 -17.56 -33.87
CA ARG A 107 2.87 -18.48 -34.58
C ARG A 107 3.97 -17.74 -35.34
N TRP A 108 5.22 -18.16 -35.14
CA TRP A 108 6.38 -17.71 -35.91
C TRP A 108 7.27 -18.88 -36.34
N LYS A 109 7.88 -18.75 -37.54
CA LYS A 109 8.85 -19.73 -38.07
C LYS A 109 10.25 -19.28 -37.66
N CYS A 110 10.99 -20.16 -37.01
CA CYS A 110 12.34 -19.94 -36.51
C CYS A 110 13.31 -20.79 -37.35
N GLY A 111 14.31 -20.16 -37.97
CA GLY A 111 15.31 -20.84 -38.78
C GLY A 111 16.39 -21.50 -37.92
N PRO A 112 17.05 -22.58 -38.38
CA PRO A 112 18.16 -23.18 -37.65
C PRO A 112 19.32 -22.18 -37.48
N ALA A 113 19.91 -22.14 -36.30
CA ALA A 113 21.04 -21.25 -36.02
C ALA A 113 22.31 -21.75 -36.74
N PRO A 114 23.16 -20.86 -37.29
CA PRO A 114 24.40 -21.26 -37.94
C PRO A 114 25.44 -21.84 -36.97
N ASN A 115 25.28 -21.61 -35.66
CA ASN A 115 26.11 -22.19 -34.62
C ASN A 115 25.30 -22.35 -33.33
N SER A 116 24.68 -23.53 -33.15
CA SER A 116 23.88 -23.86 -31.96
C SER A 116 24.63 -23.63 -30.65
N LYS A 117 25.90 -24.06 -30.58
CA LYS A 117 26.74 -23.93 -29.38
C LYS A 117 26.90 -22.47 -28.94
N LYS A 118 27.09 -21.54 -29.90
CA LYS A 118 27.21 -20.11 -29.63
C LYS A 118 25.89 -19.50 -29.11
N VAL A 119 24.75 -19.94 -29.66
CA VAL A 119 23.42 -19.45 -29.22
C VAL A 119 23.11 -19.99 -27.82
N THR A 120 23.31 -21.29 -27.57
CA THR A 120 23.12 -21.89 -26.24
C THR A 120 24.02 -21.23 -25.20
N ALA A 121 25.31 -21.02 -25.50
CA ALA A 121 26.23 -20.28 -24.62
C ALA A 121 25.72 -18.85 -24.33
N GLY A 122 25.35 -18.08 -25.35
CA GLY A 122 24.82 -16.71 -25.16
C GLY A 122 23.44 -16.59 -24.49
N ILE A 123 22.73 -17.72 -24.31
CA ILE A 123 21.54 -17.83 -23.45
C ILE A 123 21.98 -18.13 -22.00
N LEU A 124 22.93 -19.06 -21.80
CA LEU A 124 23.49 -19.37 -20.49
C LEU A 124 24.23 -18.17 -19.87
N ASP A 125 25.08 -17.48 -20.64
CA ASP A 125 25.78 -16.25 -20.21
C ASP A 125 24.78 -15.20 -19.72
N PHE A 126 23.72 -14.95 -20.49
CA PHE A 126 22.64 -14.03 -20.11
C PHE A 126 21.93 -14.45 -18.81
N LEU A 127 21.68 -15.74 -18.61
CA LEU A 127 21.08 -16.26 -17.38
C LEU A 127 22.01 -16.13 -16.18
N MET A 128 23.32 -16.36 -16.36
CA MET A 128 24.33 -16.19 -15.32
C MET A 128 24.51 -14.72 -14.94
N ASP A 129 24.63 -13.81 -15.91
CA ASP A 129 24.69 -12.36 -15.67
C ASP A 129 23.44 -11.85 -14.94
N ALA A 130 22.25 -12.31 -15.35
CA ALA A 130 21.00 -11.97 -14.69
C ALA A 130 20.93 -12.53 -13.25
N ASN A 131 21.45 -13.74 -13.01
CA ASN A 131 21.50 -14.36 -11.68
C ASN A 131 22.46 -13.62 -10.73
N ILE A 132 23.65 -13.23 -11.21
CA ILE A 132 24.62 -12.44 -10.44
C ILE A 132 24.00 -11.10 -10.05
N ARG A 133 23.48 -10.35 -11.03
CA ARG A 133 22.83 -9.05 -10.79
C ARG A 133 21.66 -9.15 -9.81
N LEU A 134 20.81 -10.16 -9.94
CA LEU A 134 19.67 -10.36 -9.04
C LEU A 134 20.13 -10.74 -7.63
N SER A 135 21.20 -11.52 -7.50
CA SER A 135 21.78 -11.88 -6.20
C SER A 135 22.35 -10.65 -5.48
N ASP A 136 23.10 -9.79 -6.18
CA ASP A 136 23.61 -8.54 -5.63
C ASP A 136 22.48 -7.58 -5.22
N GLU A 137 21.42 -7.49 -6.03
CA GLU A 137 20.23 -6.68 -5.73
C GLU A 137 19.49 -7.20 -4.49
N VAL A 138 19.33 -8.53 -4.35
CA VAL A 138 18.73 -9.16 -3.16
C VAL A 138 19.56 -8.89 -1.91
N VAL A 139 20.89 -9.04 -1.97
CA VAL A 139 21.77 -8.74 -0.83
C VAL A 139 21.66 -7.27 -0.43
N THR A 140 21.75 -6.35 -1.40
CA THR A 140 21.69 -4.90 -1.17
C THR A 140 20.33 -4.49 -0.58
N LYS A 141 19.22 -4.99 -1.15
CA LYS A 141 17.88 -4.72 -0.63
C LYS A 141 17.70 -5.26 0.78
N THR A 142 18.16 -6.48 1.06
CA THR A 142 18.07 -7.10 2.40
C THR A 142 18.82 -6.29 3.46
N GLN A 143 20.05 -5.84 3.16
CA GLN A 143 20.82 -4.97 4.06
C GLN A 143 20.10 -3.63 4.30
N SER A 144 19.53 -3.03 3.25
CA SER A 144 18.79 -1.76 3.37
C SER A 144 17.51 -1.91 4.20
N PHE A 145 16.83 -3.05 4.08
CA PHE A 145 15.62 -3.39 4.82
C PHE A 145 15.89 -3.58 6.32
N GLU A 146 16.91 -4.37 6.69
CA GLU A 146 17.26 -4.55 8.09
C GLU A 146 17.74 -3.24 8.74
N ARG A 147 18.49 -2.40 8.02
CA ARG A 147 18.85 -1.05 8.51
C ARG A 147 17.61 -0.19 8.79
N LEU A 148 16.65 -0.16 7.85
CA LEU A 148 15.42 0.61 7.99
C LEU A 148 14.53 0.08 9.13
N LYS A 149 14.50 -1.24 9.33
CA LYS A 149 13.78 -1.89 10.43
C LYS A 149 14.36 -1.50 11.80
N VAL A 150 15.68 -1.55 11.97
CA VAL A 150 16.36 -1.09 13.20
C VAL A 150 16.11 0.40 13.46
N GLU A 151 16.08 1.23 12.42
CA GLU A 151 15.74 2.64 12.54
C GLU A 151 14.27 2.85 12.98
N ALA A 152 13.33 2.11 12.40
CA ALA A 152 11.92 2.15 12.79
C ALA A 152 11.69 1.69 14.25
N GLU A 153 12.36 0.62 14.69
CA GLU A 153 12.33 0.14 16.08
C GLU A 153 12.89 1.20 17.05
N LYS A 154 13.97 1.89 16.68
CA LYS A 154 14.54 3.00 17.46
C LYS A 154 13.58 4.19 17.55
N CYS A 155 12.94 4.57 16.45
CA CYS A 155 11.93 5.64 16.43
C CYS A 155 10.71 5.29 17.29
N LEU A 156 10.24 4.03 17.25
CA LEU A 156 9.16 3.55 18.10
C LEU A 156 9.52 3.67 19.59
N ALA A 157 10.67 3.12 19.99
CA ALA A 157 11.14 3.19 21.37
C ALA A 157 11.36 4.63 21.87
N GLN A 158 11.78 5.54 21.00
CA GLN A 158 11.87 6.97 21.33
C GLN A 158 10.49 7.62 21.49
N SER A 159 9.53 7.27 20.64
CA SER A 159 8.14 7.77 20.72
C SER A 159 7.44 7.29 21.99
N GLU A 160 7.63 6.05 22.40
CA GLU A 160 7.07 5.49 23.64
C GLU A 160 7.62 6.21 24.88
N ARG A 161 8.94 6.44 24.94
CA ARG A 161 9.58 7.22 26.02
C ARG A 161 9.03 8.64 26.10
N PHE A 162 9.00 9.35 24.97
CA PHE A 162 8.47 10.72 24.92
C PHE A 162 7.00 10.79 25.35
N ASN A 163 6.18 9.79 24.99
CA ASN A 163 4.78 9.75 25.42
C ASN A 163 4.63 9.53 26.93
N ASN A 164 5.50 8.73 27.55
CA ASN A 164 5.53 8.53 29.01
C ASN A 164 6.01 9.81 29.73
N GLU A 165 7.11 10.41 29.27
CA GLU A 165 7.64 11.68 29.80
C GLU A 165 6.59 12.80 29.71
N LYS A 166 5.85 12.87 28.59
CA LYS A 166 4.71 13.79 28.41
C LYS A 166 3.62 13.54 29.45
N LEU A 167 3.21 12.28 29.68
CA LEU A 167 2.14 11.93 30.61
C LEU A 167 2.52 12.25 32.07
N GLU A 168 3.77 11.97 32.45
CA GLU A 168 4.33 12.35 33.75
C GLU A 168 4.36 13.88 33.93
N PHE A 169 4.78 14.62 32.90
CA PHE A 169 4.80 16.08 32.89
C PHE A 169 3.38 16.67 33.01
N GLU A 170 2.42 16.19 32.21
CA GLU A 170 1.01 16.60 32.29
C GLU A 170 0.45 16.37 33.70
N SER A 171 0.64 15.17 34.26
CA SER A 171 0.24 14.83 35.63
C SER A 171 0.82 15.79 36.68
N ALA A 172 2.13 16.06 36.60
CA ALA A 172 2.81 16.98 37.51
C ALA A 172 2.31 18.44 37.38
N ILE A 173 1.96 18.89 36.18
CA ILE A 173 1.38 20.22 35.94
C ILE A 173 -0.06 20.30 36.46
N TYR A 174 -0.91 19.31 36.18
CA TYR A 174 -2.28 19.26 36.70
C TYR A 174 -2.30 19.25 38.24
N ALA A 175 -1.41 18.48 38.89
CA ALA A 175 -1.27 18.47 40.34
C ALA A 175 -0.91 19.85 40.92
N LYS A 176 0.04 20.57 40.29
CA LYS A 176 0.39 21.96 40.67
C LYS A 176 -0.80 22.90 40.49
N PHE A 177 -1.52 22.78 39.37
CA PHE A 177 -2.66 23.64 39.06
C PHE A 177 -3.83 23.44 40.04
N LEU A 178 -4.12 22.18 40.40
CA LEU A 178 -5.05 21.81 41.47
C LEU A 178 -4.61 22.38 42.83
N GLY A 179 -3.32 22.35 43.16
CA GLY A 179 -2.78 22.98 44.36
C GLY A 179 -3.05 24.50 44.42
N VAL A 180 -2.83 25.21 43.32
CA VAL A 180 -3.13 26.65 43.20
C VAL A 180 -4.63 26.93 43.31
N LEU A 181 -5.47 26.14 42.63
CA LEU A 181 -6.93 26.24 42.71
C LEU A 181 -7.45 26.02 44.14
N ASN A 182 -6.95 24.99 44.82
CA ASN A 182 -7.33 24.68 46.20
C ASN A 182 -6.87 25.76 47.18
N SER A 183 -5.67 26.32 47.01
CA SER A 183 -5.19 27.47 47.78
C SER A 183 -6.09 28.69 47.59
N LYS A 184 -6.42 29.06 46.34
CA LYS A 184 -7.38 30.14 46.04
C LYS A 184 -8.77 29.88 46.62
N LYS A 185 -9.31 28.65 46.50
CA LYS A 185 -10.61 28.24 47.07
C LYS A 185 -10.61 28.23 48.60
N SER A 186 -9.48 27.94 49.24
CA SER A 186 -9.31 28.09 50.69
C SER A 186 -9.31 29.57 51.09
N LYS A 187 -8.57 30.41 50.37
CA LYS A 187 -8.51 31.84 50.67
C LYS A 187 -9.84 32.56 50.47
N LEU A 188 -10.61 32.20 49.44
CA LEU A 188 -11.97 32.71 49.25
C LEU A 188 -12.93 32.31 50.38
N ARG A 189 -12.78 31.11 50.95
CA ARG A 189 -13.53 30.70 52.14
C ARG A 189 -13.13 31.50 53.38
N GLU A 190 -11.83 31.59 53.69
CA GLU A 190 -11.35 32.45 54.80
C GLU A 190 -11.84 33.90 54.71
N LEU A 191 -11.84 34.48 53.50
CA LEU A 191 -12.29 35.85 53.29
C LEU A 191 -13.80 35.98 53.51
N ARG A 192 -14.61 35.03 53.01
CA ARG A 192 -16.05 34.96 53.29
C ARG A 192 -16.34 34.78 54.79
N ASP A 193 -15.62 33.89 55.47
CA ASP A 193 -15.80 33.61 56.90
C ASP A 193 -15.41 34.80 57.79
N LYS A 194 -14.45 35.63 57.35
CA LYS A 194 -14.11 36.89 58.02
C LYS A 194 -15.19 37.94 57.79
N LEU A 195 -15.72 38.04 56.56
CA LEU A 195 -16.75 38.99 56.19
C LEU A 195 -18.09 38.68 56.89
N SER A 196 -18.46 37.40 57.02
CA SER A 196 -19.65 36.98 57.78
C SER A 196 -19.50 37.22 59.28
N LYS A 197 -18.32 36.95 59.87
CA LYS A 197 -18.05 37.29 61.28
C LYS A 197 -18.07 38.79 61.54
N GLN A 198 -17.58 39.59 60.60
CA GLN A 198 -17.65 41.05 60.69
C GLN A 198 -19.09 41.56 60.52
N ALA A 199 -19.90 40.93 59.67
CA ALA A 199 -21.33 41.21 59.57
C ALA A 199 -22.05 40.89 60.88
N VAL A 200 -21.83 39.71 61.48
CA VAL A 200 -22.41 39.33 62.79
C VAL A 200 -21.94 40.24 63.92
N MET A 201 -20.70 40.74 63.89
CA MET A 201 -20.23 41.76 64.85
C MET A 201 -20.85 43.15 64.61
N GLY A 202 -21.28 43.46 63.38
CA GLY A 202 -22.04 44.68 63.08
C GLY A 202 -23.51 44.55 63.49
N ASP A 203 -24.09 43.37 63.33
CA ASP A 203 -25.45 43.00 63.77
C ASP A 203 -25.57 43.11 65.29
N LEU A 204 -24.55 42.62 66.03
CA LEU A 204 -24.38 42.80 67.48
C LEU A 204 -24.15 44.27 67.92
N GLN A 205 -24.08 45.22 66.98
CA GLN A 205 -24.07 46.66 67.25
C GLN A 205 -25.36 47.37 66.77
N GLN A 206 -26.37 46.63 66.28
CA GLN A 206 -27.66 47.17 65.84
C GLN A 206 -28.86 46.66 66.67
N GLU A 207 -28.63 46.03 67.83
CA GLU A 207 -29.69 45.77 68.83
C GLU A 207 -29.97 46.96 69.79
N GLU A 208 -29.72 48.21 69.35
CA GLU A 208 -30.21 49.43 70.01
C GLU A 208 -30.59 50.52 68.97
N GLU A 209 -31.77 50.39 68.34
CA GLU A 209 -32.80 51.46 68.30
C GLU A 209 -34.07 51.09 67.46
N GLN A 210 -35.21 51.04 68.16
CA GLN A 210 -36.58 51.39 67.74
C GLN A 210 -37.19 50.98 66.37
N SER A 211 -38.19 50.11 66.48
CA SER A 211 -39.63 50.44 66.30
C SER A 211 -40.21 50.88 64.92
N THR A 212 -41.34 50.21 64.60
CA THR A 212 -42.55 50.66 63.88
C THR A 212 -42.62 50.78 62.34
N ASP A 213 -43.36 49.80 61.77
CA ASP A 213 -44.58 49.98 60.94
C ASP A 213 -44.48 50.12 59.40
N LYS A 214 -45.33 49.32 58.70
CA LYS A 214 -45.78 49.39 57.27
C LYS A 214 -44.75 49.13 56.14
N THR A 215 -45.06 48.46 55.02
CA THR A 215 -46.29 47.79 54.52
C THR A 215 -45.94 46.59 53.61
N GLU A 216 -46.93 45.73 53.38
CA GLU A 216 -46.95 44.57 52.46
C GLU A 216 -46.59 44.88 51.00
N SER A 217 -45.97 43.91 50.30
CA SER A 217 -46.66 43.17 49.23
C SER A 217 -45.79 42.01 48.70
N PHE A 218 -46.48 41.08 48.03
CA PHE A 218 -46.04 39.72 47.71
C PHE A 218 -45.88 39.62 46.18
N ASP A 219 -44.86 38.91 45.69
CA ASP A 219 -45.00 38.18 44.42
C ASP A 219 -44.14 36.90 44.47
N GLU A 220 -44.72 35.80 44.00
CA GLU A 220 -44.21 34.44 44.14
C GLU A 220 -44.22 33.73 42.78
N GLY A 221 -43.03 33.40 42.27
CA GLY A 221 -42.82 32.51 41.13
C GLY A 221 -41.39 31.95 41.21
N SER A 222 -41.12 30.64 41.37
CA SER A 222 -41.70 29.45 40.73
C SER A 222 -41.45 29.48 39.21
N ASP A 223 -40.76 28.53 38.59
CA ASP A 223 -39.97 27.39 39.10
C ASP A 223 -39.00 26.88 37.99
N ASP A 224 -38.14 25.93 38.37
CA ASP A 224 -37.64 24.78 37.59
C ASP A 224 -36.92 24.93 36.22
N ASP A 225 -35.70 24.35 36.20
CA ASP A 225 -35.08 23.46 35.19
C ASP A 225 -35.08 23.82 33.68
N LYS A 226 -33.89 24.09 33.09
CA LYS A 226 -33.17 23.09 32.25
C LYS A 226 -31.85 23.54 31.58
N SER A 227 -30.96 22.54 31.45
CA SER A 227 -29.98 22.20 30.37
C SER A 227 -29.87 23.11 29.12
N GLU A 228 -28.75 23.24 28.39
CA GLU A 228 -27.38 22.70 28.44
C GLU A 228 -26.51 23.44 27.37
N GLU A 229 -25.23 23.08 27.25
CA GLU A 229 -24.38 23.17 26.03
C GLU A 229 -23.92 24.54 25.43
N GLU A 230 -22.62 24.80 25.64
CA GLU A 230 -21.61 25.29 24.66
C GLU A 230 -21.79 24.68 23.23
N PRO A 231 -21.28 25.26 22.11
CA PRO A 231 -19.90 25.76 22.06
C PRO A 231 -19.54 26.92 21.10
N ALA A 232 -18.31 27.44 21.28
CA ALA A 232 -17.63 28.27 20.29
C ALA A 232 -17.06 27.47 19.09
N LYS A 233 -17.04 28.12 17.91
CA LYS A 233 -16.24 27.79 16.71
C LYS A 233 -15.31 29.00 16.43
N ASP A 234 -14.19 28.97 15.72
CA ASP A 234 -13.56 27.97 14.83
C ASP A 234 -12.03 28.26 14.75
N ILE A 235 -11.33 27.67 13.77
CA ILE A 235 -9.95 27.88 13.26
C ILE A 235 -8.78 27.39 14.15
N THR A 236 -7.84 26.53 13.70
CA THR A 236 -7.56 26.02 12.33
C THR A 236 -6.78 24.69 12.29
N SER A 237 -7.08 23.86 11.28
CA SER A 237 -6.17 22.99 10.48
C SER A 237 -5.38 21.78 11.06
N THR A 238 -5.69 20.59 10.49
CA THR A 238 -4.75 19.56 9.95
C THR A 238 -4.50 18.21 10.68
N SER A 239 -5.09 17.14 10.10
CA SER A 239 -4.69 15.70 10.09
C SER A 239 -4.76 14.92 11.43
N LYS A 240 -5.33 13.71 11.55
CA LYS A 240 -5.09 12.43 10.83
C LYS A 240 -6.07 11.33 11.35
N GLY A 241 -6.36 10.31 10.52
CA GLY A 241 -6.42 8.89 10.96
C GLY A 241 -7.63 8.31 11.73
N VAL A 242 -8.41 7.47 11.04
CA VAL A 242 -9.29 6.35 11.48
C VAL A 242 -8.67 5.51 12.63
N PRO A 243 -9.41 5.10 13.70
CA PRO A 243 -10.35 3.95 13.71
C PRO A 243 -11.59 4.15 14.66
N ALA A 244 -12.47 3.18 15.03
CA ALA A 244 -12.53 1.72 14.86
C ALA A 244 -13.98 1.12 14.77
N SER A 245 -14.04 -0.17 14.43
CA SER A 245 -15.17 -1.14 14.34
C SER A 245 -16.28 -1.23 15.42
N ARG A 246 -17.54 -1.48 14.98
CA ARG A 246 -18.56 -2.48 15.46
C ARG A 246 -19.92 -2.19 14.73
N ALA A 247 -20.89 -3.10 14.50
CA ALA A 247 -21.13 -4.46 14.99
C ALA A 247 -21.93 -5.38 14.01
N ARG A 248 -21.71 -6.70 14.15
CA ARG A 248 -22.63 -7.87 14.02
C ARG A 248 -23.97 -7.75 13.25
N GLY A 249 -24.09 -8.52 12.16
CA GLY A 249 -25.34 -9.06 11.58
C GLY A 249 -25.29 -10.60 11.50
N ARG A 250 -26.44 -11.30 11.52
CA ARG A 250 -26.55 -12.72 11.96
C ARG A 250 -26.86 -13.73 10.83
N LYS A 251 -26.05 -14.80 10.76
CA LYS A 251 -26.26 -16.15 10.15
C LYS A 251 -27.49 -16.42 9.27
N ARG A 252 -27.25 -17.10 8.13
CA ARG A 252 -27.86 -18.43 7.87
C ARG A 252 -27.00 -19.29 6.94
N ILE A 253 -26.91 -20.59 7.26
CA ILE A 253 -26.31 -21.65 6.44
C ILE A 253 -27.46 -22.60 6.07
N SER A 254 -27.55 -23.02 4.81
CA SER A 254 -28.37 -24.15 4.37
C SER A 254 -27.47 -25.19 3.71
N ARG A 255 -27.39 -26.37 4.31
CA ARG A 255 -26.90 -27.57 3.62
C ARG A 255 -28.07 -28.20 2.86
N LYS A 256 -27.79 -28.71 1.66
CA LYS A 256 -28.37 -29.96 1.17
C LYS A 256 -27.30 -30.68 0.35
#